data_AF-A0A3D2IJG2-F1
#
_entry.id   AF-A0A3D2IJG2-F1
#
_cell.length_a   1.000
_cell.length_b   1.000
_cell.length_c   1.000
_cell.angle_alpha   90.00
_cell.angle_beta   90.00
_cell.angle_gamma   90.00
#
_symmetry.space_group_name_H-M   'P 1'
#
loop_
_entity.id
_entity.type
_entity.pdbx_description
1 polymer ?
#
loop_
_entity_poly.entity_id
_entity_poly.type
_entity_poly.pdbx_seq_one_letter_code
_entity_poly.pdbx_strand_id
1 'polypeptide(L)' 'MAKVKYDVVAITGTYQDPNTGQEKKKYVTCGRVIENDKGFSLKLDVVPINSEGWFNLYEP' A
#
# COMPACT_ATOMS: atom_id res chain seq x y z
N MET A 1 -6.98 -6.11 21.79
CA MET A 1 -8.03 -5.73 20.79
C MET A 1 -7.34 -5.48 19.46
N ALA A 2 -7.88 -6.01 18.35
CA ALA A 2 -7.27 -5.81 17.03
C ALA A 2 -7.47 -4.37 16.54
N LYS A 3 -6.37 -3.63 16.30
CA LYS A 3 -6.40 -2.26 15.78
C LYS A 3 -5.63 -2.19 14.46
N VAL A 4 -6.21 -1.54 13.45
CA VAL A 4 -5.47 -1.23 12.21
C VAL A 4 -4.37 -0.23 12.56
N LYS A 5 -3.13 -0.61 12.26
CA LYS A 5 -1.93 0.15 12.58
C LYS A 5 -1.34 0.85 11.36
N TYR A 6 -1.34 0.17 10.21
CA TYR A 6 -0.84 0.72 8.95
C TYR A 6 -1.70 0.29 7.76
N ASP A 7 -1.87 1.18 6.79
CA ASP A 7 -2.27 0.83 5.43
C ASP A 7 -1.03 0.41 4.62
N VAL A 8 -1.17 -0.66 3.85
CA VAL A 8 -0.10 -1.25 3.04
C VAL A 8 -0.30 -0.80 1.61
N VAL A 9 0.68 -0.11 1.03
CA VAL A 9 0.57 0.52 -0.28
C VAL A 9 1.77 0.16 -1.16
N ALA A 10 1.52 -0.32 -2.37
CA ALA A 10 2.55 -0.59 -3.36
C ALA A 10 2.48 0.40 -4.53
N ILE A 11 3.63 0.69 -5.12
CA ILE A 11 3.72 1.37 -6.42
C ILE A 11 3.54 0.31 -7.50
N THR A 12 2.64 0.58 -8.45
CA THR A 12 2.26 -0.37 -9.52
C THR A 12 2.59 0.14 -10.92
N GLY A 13 3.24 1.30 -11.01
CA GLY A 13 3.64 1.97 -12.25
C GLY A 13 3.62 3.49 -12.12
N THR A 14 3.68 4.18 -13.26
CA THR A 14 3.56 5.63 -13.36
C THR A 14 2.46 6.02 -14.34
N TYR A 15 1.95 7.24 -14.23
CA TYR A 15 0.98 7.84 -15.15
C TYR A 15 1.31 9.31 -15.36
N GLN A 16 0.99 9.84 -16.54
CA GLN A 16 1.07 11.29 -16.77
C GLN A 16 -0.20 11.96 -16.26
N ASP A 17 -0.02 12.99 -15.43
CA ASP A 17 -1.11 13.85 -15.01
C ASP A 17 -1.60 14.66 -16.23
N PRO A 18 -2.88 14.51 -16.65
CA PRO A 18 -3.38 15.14 -17.85
C PRO A 18 -3.44 16.68 -17.74
N ASN A 19 -3.41 17.24 -16.53
CA ASN A 19 -3.49 18.69 -16.31
C ASN A 19 -2.11 19.33 -16.18
N THR A 20 -1.12 18.61 -15.65
CA THR A 20 0.23 19.17 -15.40
C THR A 20 1.31 18.61 -16.33
N GLY A 21 1.03 17.52 -17.06
CA GLY A 21 2.00 16.82 -17.90
C GLY A 21 3.11 16.09 -17.13
N GLN A 22 3.07 16.09 -15.79
CA GLN A 22 4.11 15.48 -14.96
C GLN A 22 3.88 13.98 -14.80
N GLU A 23 4.98 13.22 -14.78
CA GLU A 23 4.95 11.82 -14.44
C GLU A 23 4.75 11.62 -12.93
N LYS A 24 3.67 10.92 -12.57
CA LYS A 24 3.31 10.61 -11.18
C LYS A 24 3.29 9.10 -10.96
N LYS A 25 3.73 8.69 -9.78
CA LYS A 25 3.65 7.28 -9.34
C LYS A 25 2.20 6.88 -9.09
N LYS A 26 1.85 5.67 -9.50
CA LYS A 26 0.55 5.04 -9.26
C LYS A 26 0.62 4.14 -8.04
N TYR A 27 -0.08 4.54 -7.00
CA TYR A 27 -0.15 3.82 -5.72
C TYR A 27 -1.43 2.99 -5.65
N VAL A 28 -1.32 1.81 -5.06
CA VAL A 28 -2.46 0.92 -4.80
C VAL A 28 -2.39 0.45 -3.36
N THR A 29 -3.49 0.60 -2.62
CA THR A 29 -3.64 0.00 -1.30
C THR A 29 -3.82 -1.51 -1.45
N CYS A 30 -2.86 -2.26 -0.92
CA CYS A 30 -2.76 -3.71 -1.01
C CYS A 30 -3.37 -4.43 0.19
N GLY A 31 -3.51 -3.75 1.32
CA GLY A 31 -4.04 -4.34 2.54
C GLY A 31 -3.69 -3.52 3.78
N ARG A 32 -3.62 -4.17 4.93
CA ARG A 32 -3.44 -3.53 6.24
C ARG A 32 -2.56 -4.34 7.18
N VAL A 33 -1.81 -3.64 8.02
CA VAL A 33 -1.18 -4.22 9.22
C VAL A 33 -2.10 -3.99 10.40
N ILE A 34 -2.41 -5.09 11.10
CA ILE A 34 -3.27 -5.11 12.27
C ILE A 34 -2.40 -5.48 13.47
N GLU A 35 -2.44 -4.64 14.50
CA GLU A 35 -1.82 -4.90 15.79
C GLU A 35 -2.80 -5.65 16.69
N ASN A 36 -2.36 -6.76 17.27
CA ASN A 36 -3.09 -7.55 18.25
C ASN A 36 -2.17 -7.98 19.40
N ASP A 37 -2.73 -8.68 20.38
CA ASP A 37 -2.02 -9.03 21.62
C ASP A 37 -0.83 -10.00 21.38
N LYS A 38 -0.71 -10.60 20.19
CA LYS A 38 0.40 -11.46 19.76
C LYS A 38 1.41 -10.74 18.84
N GLY A 39 1.21 -9.45 18.56
CA GLY A 39 2.06 -8.64 17.69
C GLY A 39 1.36 -8.18 16.41
N PHE A 40 2.14 -7.99 15.35
CA PHE A 40 1.64 -7.50 14.07
C PHE A 40 1.23 -8.64 13.14
N SER A 41 0.07 -8.48 12.50
CA SER A 41 -0.42 -9.35 11.44
C SER A 41 -0.60 -8.53 10.17
N LEU A 42 0.02 -8.97 9.07
CA LEU A 42 -0.17 -8.37 7.75
C LEU A 42 -1.28 -9.12 7.02
N LYS A 43 -2.34 -8.39 6.63
CA LYS A 43 -3.36 -8.89 5.72
C LYS A 43 -3.20 -8.21 4.36
N LEU A 44 -2.88 -8.99 3.34
CA LEU A 44 -2.86 -8.54 1.95
C LEU A 44 -4.16 -8.98 1.27
N ASP A 45 -4.97 -8.02 0.85
CA ASP A 45 -6.19 -8.27 0.07
C ASP A 45 -5.87 -8.36 -1.42
N VAL A 46 -4.86 -7.61 -1.87
CA VAL A 46 -4.40 -7.58 -3.26
C VAL A 46 -2.87 -7.60 -3.31
N VAL A 47 -2.32 -8.48 -4.15
CA VAL A 47 -0.88 -8.50 -4.47
C VAL A 47 -0.72 -8.13 -5.93
N PRO A 48 -0.34 -6.87 -6.25
CA PRO A 48 -0.18 -6.46 -7.64
C PRO A 48 1.05 -7.13 -8.26
N ILE A 49 0.83 -7.79 -9.40
CA ILE A 49 1.89 -8.44 -10.20
C ILE A 49 2.94 -7.42 -10.64
N ASN A 50 2.50 -6.20 -10.95
CA ASN A 50 3.37 -5.10 -11.38
C ASN A 50 3.94 -4.31 -10.20
N SER A 51 3.94 -4.87 -8.98
CA SER A 51 4.62 -4.21 -7.87
C SER A 51 6.13 -4.21 -8.11
N GLU A 52 6.81 -3.12 -7.75
CA GLU A 52 8.27 -3.03 -7.77
C GLU A 52 8.93 -3.91 -6.67
N GLY A 53 8.19 -4.88 -6.11
CA GLY A 53 8.60 -5.71 -4.98
C GLY A 53 8.47 -5.06 -3.61
N TRP A 54 8.11 -3.76 -3.55
CA TRP A 54 8.02 -3.00 -2.31
C TRP A 54 6.57 -2.72 -1.88
N PHE A 55 6.30 -2.97 -0.59
CA PHE A 55 5.05 -2.63 0.08
C PHE A 55 5.35 -1.66 1.22
N ASN A 56 4.87 -0.44 1.09
CA ASN A 56 5.10 0.63 2.05
C ASN A 56 4.00 0.62 3.11
N LEU A 57 4.36 0.93 4.35
CA LEU A 57 3.43 1.00 5.48
C LEU A 57 3.21 2.47 5.84
N TYR A 58 1.98 2.92 5.76
CA TYR A 58 1.57 4.28 6.10
C TYR A 58 0.59 4.26 7.26
N GLU A 59 0.64 5.27 8.13
CA GLU A 59 -0.38 5.42 9.17
C GLU A 59 -1.76 5.66 8.52
N PRO A 60 -2.83 4.98 8.99
CA PRO A 60 -4.17 5.05 8.42
C PRO A 60 -4.89 6.38 8.70
#